data_AF-A0A959CCE0-F1
#
_entry.id   AF-A0A959CCE0-F1
#
_cell.length_a   1.000
_cell.length_b   1.000
_cell.length_c   1.000
_cell.angle_alpha   90.00
_cell.angle_beta   90.00
_cell.angle_gamma   90.00
#
_symmetry.space_group_name_H-M   'P 1'
#
loop_
_entity.id
_entity.type
_entity.pdbx_description
1 polymer ?
#
loop_
_entity_poly.entity_id
_entity_poly.type
_entity_poly.pdbx_seq_one_letter_code
_entity_poly.pdbx_strand_id
1 'polypeptide(L)' 'MNYSMKKAIVIFAICMLHFPYSMLHAQVSINTDNSAPDPSAMLDVRATDKGLLIPRLTNVQIDQIASPATGLQVYSLD' A
#
# COMPACT_ATOMS: atom_id res chain seq x y z
N MET A 1 2.00 14.29 -43.62
CA MET A 1 1.26 13.22 -42.92
C MET A 1 -0.22 13.56 -42.90
N ASN A 2 -1.08 12.67 -43.39
CA ASN A 2 -2.53 12.88 -43.46
C ASN A 2 -3.20 12.84 -42.07
N TYR A 3 -4.42 13.35 -41.98
CA TYR A 3 -5.18 13.45 -40.74
C TYR A 3 -5.42 12.08 -40.06
N SER A 4 -5.60 11.03 -40.87
CA SER A 4 -5.76 9.65 -40.38
C SER A 4 -4.53 9.14 -39.62
N MET A 5 -3.33 9.34 -40.16
CA MET A 5 -2.07 8.93 -39.50
C MET A 5 -1.79 9.72 -38.21
N LYS A 6 -2.13 11.01 -38.15
CA LYS A 6 -1.96 11.82 -36.93
C LYS A 6 -2.84 11.31 -35.79
N LYS A 7 -4.07 10.87 -36.06
CA LYS A 7 -4.98 10.28 -35.06
C LYS A 7 -4.46 8.95 -34.52
N ALA A 8 -3.98 8.08 -35.41
CA ALA A 8 -3.44 6.78 -35.01
C ALA A 8 -2.24 6.92 -34.06
N ILE A 9 -1.34 7.88 -34.33
CA ILE A 9 -0.20 8.17 -33.46
C ILE A 9 -0.65 8.69 -32.10
N VAL A 10 -1.65 9.58 -32.05
CA VAL A 10 -2.17 10.10 -30.78
C VAL A 10 -2.84 9.01 -29.95
N ILE A 11 -3.63 8.12 -30.57
CA ILE A 11 -4.25 6.98 -29.88
C ILE A 11 -3.18 6.04 -29.34
N PHE A 12 -2.17 5.70 -30.14
CA PHE A 12 -1.08 4.85 -29.73
C PHE A 12 -0.29 5.43 -28.55
N ALA A 13 -0.01 6.74 -28.58
CA ALA A 13 0.65 7.44 -27.47
C ALA A 13 -0.20 7.41 -26.19
N ILE A 14 -1.52 7.59 -26.29
CA ILE A 14 -2.44 7.50 -25.14
C ILE A 14 -2.46 6.08 -24.57
N CYS A 15 -2.54 5.05 -25.43
CA CYS A 15 -2.52 3.65 -25.00
C CYS A 15 -1.21 3.27 -24.30
N MET A 16 -0.07 3.72 -24.82
CA MET A 16 1.23 3.48 -24.19
C MET A 16 1.37 4.19 -22.83
N LEU A 17 0.77 5.37 -22.66
CA LEU A 17 0.77 6.08 -21.38
C LEU A 17 -0.10 5.40 -20.30
N HIS A 18 -1.14 4.65 -20.68
CA HIS A 18 -2.05 4.01 -19.72
C HIS A 18 -1.63 2.58 -19.33
N PHE A 19 -0.82 1.90 -20.14
CA PHE A 19 -0.37 0.54 -19.91
C PHE A 19 0.44 0.32 -18.60
N PRO A 20 1.37 1.21 -18.18
CA PRO A 20 2.13 0.99 -16.95
C PRO A 20 1.33 1.21 -15.67
N TYR A 21 0.21 1.95 -15.70
CA TYR A 21 -0.60 2.24 -14.50
C TYR A 21 -1.28 1.00 -13.93
N SER A 22 -1.69 0.06 -14.78
CA SER A 22 -2.33 -1.19 -14.36
C SER A 22 -1.38 -2.22 -13.74
N MET A 23 -0.07 -1.98 -13.75
CA MET A 23 0.93 -2.90 -13.18
C MET A 23 1.64 -2.35 -11.95
N LEU A 24 1.35 -1.11 -11.55
CA LEU A 24 1.90 -0.50 -10.36
C LEU A 24 0.97 -0.77 -9.16
N HIS A 25 1.10 -1.94 -8.54
CA HIS A 25 0.50 -2.21 -7.23
C HIS A 25 1.41 -1.67 -6.13
N ALA A 26 0.96 -0.65 -5.40
CA ALA A 26 1.71 -0.05 -4.28
C ALA A 26 1.50 -0.82 -2.96
N GLN A 27 1.67 -2.13 -2.99
CA GLN A 27 1.62 -3.00 -1.81
C GLN A 27 2.87 -2.83 -0.94
N VAL A 28 2.69 -2.79 0.38
CA VAL A 28 3.80 -2.66 1.34
C VAL A 28 4.16 -4.02 1.90
N SER A 29 5.42 -4.42 1.78
CA SER A 29 5.93 -5.63 2.45
C SER A 29 7.03 -5.27 3.44
N ILE A 30 6.99 -5.87 4.63
CA ILE A 30 8.02 -5.77 5.66
C ILE A 30 8.61 -7.16 5.89
N ASN A 31 9.78 -7.40 5.30
CA ASN A 31 10.53 -8.64 5.44
C ASN A 31 12.03 -8.37 5.22
N THR A 32 12.87 -9.38 5.47
CA THR A 32 14.32 -9.31 5.26
C THR A 32 14.81 -10.27 4.18
N ASP A 33 13.91 -11.02 3.54
CA ASP A 33 14.22 -12.08 2.58
C ASP A 33 13.83 -11.73 1.14
N ASN A 34 13.36 -10.50 0.91
CA ASN A 34 12.89 -10.01 -0.39
C ASN A 34 11.75 -10.83 -1.00
N SER A 35 10.99 -11.56 -0.17
CA SER A 35 9.77 -12.24 -0.62
C SER A 35 8.79 -11.23 -1.22
N ALA A 36 8.17 -11.61 -2.34
CA ALA A 36 7.05 -10.86 -2.89
C ALA A 36 5.87 -10.90 -1.88
N PRO A 37 5.20 -9.78 -1.62
CA PRO A 37 4.02 -9.78 -0.75
C PRO A 37 2.86 -10.53 -1.40
N ASP A 38 1.99 -11.09 -0.56
CA ASP A 38 0.78 -11.77 -1.00
C ASP A 38 -0.09 -10.83 -1.86
N PRO A 39 -0.57 -11.26 -3.05
CA PRO A 39 -1.36 -10.41 -3.95
C PRO A 39 -2.67 -9.89 -3.36
N SER A 40 -3.19 -10.53 -2.30
CA SER A 40 -4.40 -10.11 -1.60
C SER A 40 -4.14 -9.17 -0.42
N ALA A 41 -2.89 -8.99 -0.01
CA ALA A 41 -2.51 -8.21 1.16
C ALA A 41 -2.21 -6.75 0.82
N MET A 42 -2.80 -5.82 1.60
CA MET A 42 -2.41 -4.40 1.55
C MET A 42 -1.08 -4.15 2.28
N LEU A 43 -0.84 -4.89 3.37
CA LEU A 43 0.40 -4.92 4.14
C LEU A 43 0.75 -6.38 4.43
N ASP A 44 1.92 -6.83 3.99
CA ASP A 44 2.45 -8.17 4.26
C ASP A 44 3.66 -8.06 5.21
N VAL A 45 3.60 -8.73 6.36
CA VAL A 45 4.70 -8.78 7.33
C VAL A 45 5.14 -10.23 7.48
N ARG A 46 6.39 -10.51 7.11
CA ARG A 46 6.95 -11.87 7.12
C ARG A 46 8.19 -11.93 8.01
N ALA A 47 8.11 -12.74 9.05
CA ALA A 47 9.23 -13.12 9.92
C ALA A 47 8.98 -14.51 10.53
N THR A 48 10.04 -15.25 10.85
CA THR A 48 9.95 -16.56 11.51
C THR A 48 10.14 -16.49 13.02
N ASP A 49 10.70 -15.38 13.51
CA ASP A 49 11.15 -15.19 14.89
C ASP A 49 10.70 -13.84 15.49
N LYS A 50 9.87 -13.07 14.77
CA LYS A 50 9.36 -11.76 15.19
C LYS A 50 7.85 -11.67 15.00
N GLY A 51 7.22 -10.78 15.76
CA GLY A 51 5.81 -10.41 15.60
C GLY A 51 5.63 -8.93 15.25
N LEU A 52 4.37 -8.50 15.15
CA LEU A 52 4.02 -7.09 14.97
C LEU A 52 3.83 -6.42 16.33
N LEU A 53 4.66 -5.42 16.63
CA LEU A 53 4.42 -4.52 17.76
C LEU A 53 3.57 -3.34 17.31
N ILE A 54 2.30 -3.34 17.70
CA ILE A 54 1.40 -2.18 17.56
C ILE A 54 1.75 -1.09 18.60
N PRO A 55 1.29 0.16 18.43
CA PRO A 55 1.54 1.23 19.39
C PRO A 55 1.15 0.83 20.82
N ARG A 56 2.07 1.01 21.77
CA ARG A 56 1.88 0.73 23.19
C ARG A 56 1.69 2.05 23.92
N LEU A 57 0.53 2.27 24.50
CA LEU A 57 0.11 3.55 25.05
C LEU A 57 -0.48 3.34 26.45
N THR A 58 -0.36 4.35 27.32
CA THR A 58 -1.15 4.41 28.56
C THR A 58 -2.60 4.73 28.25
N ASN A 59 -3.52 4.47 29.19
CA ASN A 59 -4.94 4.79 28.99
C ASN A 59 -5.13 6.30 28.72
N VAL A 60 -4.36 7.15 29.43
CA VAL A 60 -4.36 8.61 29.20
C VAL A 60 -3.96 8.93 27.75
N GLN A 61 -2.94 8.29 27.20
CA GLN A 61 -2.52 8.52 25.82
C GLN A 61 -3.54 8.03 24.80
N ILE A 62 -4.20 6.90 25.07
CA ILE A 62 -5.29 6.38 24.23
C ILE A 62 -6.47 7.37 24.19
N ASP A 63 -6.87 7.89 25.35
CA ASP A 63 -7.96 8.87 25.46
C ASP A 63 -7.65 10.20 24.75
N GLN A 64 -6.37 10.52 24.54
CA GLN A 64 -5.94 11.69 23.78
C GLN A 64 -5.88 11.47 22.25
N ILE A 65 -6.14 10.26 21.74
CA ILE A 65 -6.19 10.03 20.30
C ILE A 65 -7.44 10.71 19.72
N ALA A 66 -7.25 11.82 19.03
CA ALA A 66 -8.35 12.55 18.40
C ALA A 66 -8.92 11.78 17.19
N SER A 67 -10.24 11.59 17.16
CA SER A 67 -10.96 10.91 16.06
C SER A 67 -10.33 9.58 15.64
N PRO A 68 -10.24 8.58 16.55
CA PRO A 68 -9.60 7.31 16.23
C PRO A 68 -10.31 6.63 15.06
N ALA A 69 -9.52 6.16 14.09
CA ALA A 69 -10.07 5.40 12.96
C ALA A 69 -10.77 4.13 13.45
N THR A 70 -11.85 3.73 12.78
CA THR A 70 -12.50 2.44 13.06
C THR A 70 -11.51 1.30 12.85
N GLY A 71 -11.34 0.44 13.85
CA GLY A 71 -10.38 -0.66 13.82
C GLY A 71 -8.95 -0.28 14.19
N LEU A 72 -8.70 0.93 14.72
CA LEU A 72 -7.39 1.29 15.28
C LEU A 72 -6.99 0.31 16.39
N GLN A 73 -5.82 -0.32 16.24
CA GLN A 73 -5.26 -1.25 17.22
C GLN A 73 -4.15 -0.59 18.01
N VAL A 74 -4.26 -0.67 19.33
CA VAL A 74 -3.24 -0.24 20.30
C VAL A 74 -3.18 -1.27 21.43
N TYR A 75 -2.04 -1.37 22.09
CA TYR A 75 -1.88 -2.18 23.30
C TYR A 75 -1.83 -1.25 24.51
N SER A 76 -2.74 -1.42 25.47
CA SER A 76 -2.69 -0.64 26.71
C SER A 76 -1.61 -1.15 27.65
N LEU A 77 -0.89 -0.21 28.27
CA LEU A 77 0.14 -0.50 29.27
C LEU A 77 -0.38 -0.56 30.71
N ASP A 78 -1.65 -0.17 30.93
CA ASP A 78 -2.28 0.00 32.25
C ASP A 78 -3.48 -0.92 32.47
#